data_AF-A0A2I1D6N7-F1
#
_entry.id   AF-A0A2I1D6N7-F1
#
_cell.length_a   1.000
_cell.length_b   1.000
_cell.length_c   1.000
_cell.angle_alpha   90.00
_cell.angle_beta   90.00
_cell.angle_gamma   90.00
#
_symmetry.space_group_name_H-M   'P 1'
#
loop_
_entity.id
_entity.type
_entity.pdbx_description
1 polymer ?
#
loop_
_entity_poly.entity_id
_entity_poly.type
_entity_poly.pdbx_seq_one_letter_code
_entity_poly.pdbx_strand_id
1 'polypeptide(L)'
;MIEPIGLVGTLIAIVQVCGKLVSVCYDYRMGVRNAPKDISRILDEVTSVGSIAQQLVKAVELDDASSLPSLQAMEGDNGTLRRCLVELQDLKASLRLGKVSSLRRALAWPLQRADAETRLQVLATIKSTLQLALAADNIQNMMEVLSLTRSLPSVEKKITRLSESVTQSDEDHQLAELFNQLGGRSQSAKQEQEYQKCVPATGDWLLNTAQYMEWKTSPNNLLWIKGADASEERKVDINRVYGSFARQLVHQGATIPRYFMRRRRMYSRLSDKQQSVPWKQLVQNLLMQFEHSYIVLDGLDECEDYLQDGIPGITEFIKETMKQTQEQRHLIVTGRNLEQLRTAFEGLKTSTITIDDSTVNLDIQTALRYQLSHQAKFARWPISLKRKIEQSLLAQANGSFRWMDCQLQTLRRCATPQAVQKALNDLPKSLEEHYTMILDKIDESNRMSVKSLLRWVAFALRPLSLDEITSAIAINADSEGIPFFDEALELLDPEGFIDSCSSLVSTYCGGDETSGTQDVQQLVSCGPG
;
A
#
# COMPACT_ATOMS: atom_id res chain seq x y z
N MET A 1 59.91 29.94 -20.05
CA MET A 1 58.72 29.40 -19.36
C MET A 1 58.92 27.89 -19.26
N ILE A 2 59.15 27.37 -18.06
CA ILE A 2 59.15 25.92 -17.79
C ILE A 2 57.76 25.62 -17.26
N GLU A 3 57.00 24.75 -17.94
CA GLU A 3 55.68 24.30 -17.49
C GLU A 3 55.76 23.72 -16.07
N PRO A 4 54.73 23.91 -15.22
CA PRO A 4 54.71 23.31 -13.89
C PRO A 4 54.70 21.79 -14.03
N ILE A 5 55.81 21.15 -13.68
CA ILE A 5 55.91 19.70 -13.55
C ILE A 5 55.04 19.33 -12.35
N GLY A 6 53.83 18.84 -12.58
CA GLY A 6 52.93 18.39 -11.51
C GLY A 6 53.58 17.33 -10.61
N LEU A 7 53.02 17.15 -9.40
CA LEU A 7 53.45 16.24 -8.33
C LEU A 7 54.11 14.94 -8.83
N VAL A 8 53.43 14.20 -9.72
CA VAL A 8 53.90 12.92 -10.30
C VAL A 8 55.21 13.10 -11.06
N GLY A 9 55.32 14.14 -11.89
CA GLY A 9 56.53 14.43 -12.66
C GLY A 9 57.72 14.79 -11.77
N THR A 10 57.47 15.49 -10.65
CA THR A 10 58.53 15.81 -9.68
C THR A 10 59.00 14.54 -8.95
N LEU A 11 58.09 13.65 -8.55
CA LEU A 11 58.43 12.36 -7.93
C LEU A 11 59.22 11.46 -8.88
N ILE A 12 58.81 11.36 -10.16
CA ILE A 12 59.53 10.60 -11.19
C ILE A 12 60.95 11.18 -11.38
N ALA A 13 61.10 12.51 -11.39
CA ALA A 13 62.41 13.15 -11.50
C ALA A 13 63.32 12.80 -10.30
N ILE A 14 62.78 12.76 -9.08
CA ILE A 14 63.52 12.33 -7.88
C ILE A 14 63.99 10.88 -8.03
N VAL A 15 63.11 9.96 -8.43
CA VAL A 15 63.46 8.53 -8.66
C VAL A 15 64.59 8.41 -9.69
N GLN A 16 64.51 9.14 -10.80
CA GLN A 16 65.54 9.11 -11.85
C GLN A 16 66.89 9.67 -11.38
N VAL A 17 66.89 10.76 -10.59
CA VAL A 17 68.12 11.34 -10.04
C VAL A 17 68.74 10.40 -9.01
N CYS A 18 67.94 9.81 -8.11
CA CYS A 18 68.39 8.81 -7.16
C CYS A 18 69.04 7.60 -7.86
N GLY A 19 68.41 7.04 -8.89
CA GLY A 19 68.98 5.92 -9.65
C GLY A 19 70.33 6.24 -10.29
N LYS A 20 70.48 7.45 -10.86
CA LYS A 20 71.76 7.91 -11.43
C LYS A 20 72.83 8.12 -10.35
N LEU A 21 72.47 8.68 -9.20
CA LEU A 21 73.36 8.85 -8.05
C LEU A 21 73.83 7.51 -7.49
N VAL A 22 72.91 6.55 -7.32
CA VAL A 22 73.23 5.19 -6.85
C VAL A 22 74.26 4.54 -7.77
N SER A 23 74.08 4.63 -9.10
CA SER A 23 75.05 4.13 -10.09
C SER A 23 76.42 4.78 -9.91
N VAL A 24 76.50 6.12 -9.85
CA VAL A 24 77.76 6.86 -9.73
C VAL A 24 78.48 6.53 -8.41
N CYS A 25 77.74 6.46 -7.31
CA CYS A 25 78.29 6.10 -5.99
C CYS A 25 78.76 4.64 -5.96
N TYR A 26 78.02 3.73 -6.58
CA TYR A 26 78.37 2.31 -6.65
C TYR A 26 79.64 2.08 -7.50
N ASP A 27 79.74 2.71 -8.68
CA ASP A 27 80.89 2.62 -9.57
C ASP A 27 82.17 3.16 -8.90
N TYR A 28 82.06 4.26 -8.15
CA TYR A 28 83.18 4.78 -7.36
C TYR A 28 83.59 3.83 -6.24
N ARG A 29 82.62 3.27 -5.50
CA ARG A 29 82.90 2.32 -4.40
C ARG A 29 83.61 1.07 -4.89
N MET A 30 83.19 0.52 -6.04
CA MET A 30 83.83 -0.65 -6.66
C MET A 30 85.21 -0.33 -7.24
N GLY A 31 85.42 0.91 -7.67
CA GLY A 31 86.67 1.36 -8.28
C GLY A 31 87.79 1.77 -7.31
N VAL A 32 87.55 1.80 -5.99
CA VAL A 32 88.49 2.32 -4.99
C VAL A 32 88.64 1.34 -3.81
N ARG A 33 89.86 0.85 -3.57
CA ARG A 33 90.17 -0.18 -2.55
C ARG A 33 89.89 0.22 -1.09
N ASN A 34 89.83 1.53 -0.80
CA ASN A 34 89.56 2.08 0.54
C ASN A 34 88.65 3.32 0.46
N ALA A 35 87.44 3.15 -0.06
CA ALA A 35 86.50 4.25 -0.29
C ALA A 35 86.04 4.92 1.03
N PRO A 36 85.79 6.24 1.05
CA PRO A 36 85.30 6.95 2.24
C PRO A 36 83.98 6.36 2.76
N LYS A 37 83.83 6.23 4.08
CA LYS A 37 82.59 5.69 4.72
C LYS A 37 81.33 6.50 4.36
N ASP A 38 81.51 7.78 4.04
CA ASP A 38 80.44 8.69 3.67
C ASP A 38 79.74 8.27 2.36
N ILE A 39 80.44 7.60 1.44
CA ILE A 39 79.82 7.13 0.20
C ILE A 39 78.78 6.04 0.45
N SER A 40 79.02 5.15 1.41
CA SER A 40 78.06 4.10 1.78
C SER A 40 76.83 4.72 2.44
N ARG A 41 77.02 5.72 3.31
CA ARG A 41 75.90 6.44 3.94
C ARG A 41 75.06 7.19 2.93
N ILE A 42 75.70 7.86 1.96
CA ILE A 42 75.01 8.54 0.86
C ILE A 42 74.26 7.53 -0.01
N LEU A 43 74.88 6.38 -0.31
CA LEU A 43 74.24 5.31 -1.07
C LEU A 43 72.96 4.80 -0.37
N ASP A 44 73.05 4.52 0.93
CA ASP A 44 71.92 4.02 1.72
C ASP A 44 70.79 5.05 1.79
N GLU A 45 71.11 6.33 2.02
CA GLU A 45 70.12 7.39 2.15
C GLU A 45 69.45 7.72 0.81
N VAL A 46 70.21 7.83 -0.28
CA VAL A 46 69.67 8.06 -1.64
C VAL A 46 68.82 6.87 -2.10
N THR A 47 69.23 5.63 -1.79
CA THR A 47 68.44 4.44 -2.10
C THR A 47 67.13 4.44 -1.33
N SER A 48 67.16 4.84 -0.05
CA SER A 48 65.96 4.93 0.78
C SER A 48 64.99 6.00 0.28
N VAL A 49 65.47 7.21 -0.06
CA VAL A 49 64.65 8.29 -0.63
C VAL A 49 64.06 7.87 -1.98
N GLY A 50 64.85 7.19 -2.83
CA GLY A 50 64.37 6.66 -4.11
C GLY A 50 63.26 5.61 -3.94
N SER A 51 63.38 4.72 -2.96
CA SER A 51 62.35 3.71 -2.67
C SER A 51 61.04 4.34 -2.18
N ILE A 52 61.11 5.36 -1.31
CA ILE A 52 59.92 6.09 -0.83
C ILE A 52 59.27 6.84 -1.99
N ALA A 53 60.06 7.55 -2.81
CA ALA A 53 59.53 8.26 -3.97
C ALA A 53 58.84 7.29 -4.96
N GLN A 54 59.36 6.08 -5.13
CA GLN A 54 58.72 5.06 -5.97
C GLN A 54 57.39 4.53 -5.38
N GLN A 55 57.29 4.38 -4.06
CA GLN A 55 56.03 4.05 -3.40
C GLN A 55 54.99 5.17 -3.56
N LEU A 56 55.43 6.42 -3.46
CA LEU A 56 54.59 7.60 -3.67
C LEU A 56 54.08 7.69 -5.11
N VAL A 57 54.92 7.41 -6.11
CA VAL A 57 54.48 7.34 -7.52
C VAL A 57 53.36 6.31 -7.68
N LYS A 58 53.52 5.11 -7.13
CA LYS A 58 52.49 4.07 -7.21
C LYS A 58 51.20 4.47 -6.50
N ALA A 59 51.29 5.18 -5.37
CA ALA A 59 50.11 5.66 -4.65
C ALA A 59 49.31 6.68 -5.47
N VAL A 60 50.00 7.64 -6.11
CA VAL A 60 49.36 8.67 -6.97
C VAL A 60 48.90 8.09 -8.32
N GLU A 61 49.47 6.99 -8.79
CA GLU A 61 48.98 6.29 -10.00
C GLU A 61 47.72 5.46 -9.75
N LEU A 62 47.54 4.94 -8.52
CA LEU A 62 46.38 4.14 -8.14
C LEU A 62 45.16 5.00 -7.76
N ASP A 63 45.40 6.22 -7.29
CA ASP A 63 44.38 7.12 -6.74
C ASP A 63 44.69 8.57 -7.16
N ASP A 64 43.69 9.39 -7.47
CA ASP A 64 43.92 10.75 -7.97
C ASP A 64 44.68 11.60 -6.94
N ALA A 65 45.54 12.53 -7.36
CA ALA A 65 46.42 13.28 -6.46
C ALA A 65 45.66 14.04 -5.34
N SER A 66 44.37 14.34 -5.57
CA SER A 66 43.44 14.92 -4.60
C SER A 66 43.11 14.02 -3.40
N SER A 67 43.38 12.72 -3.48
CA SER A 67 43.22 11.75 -2.38
C SER A 67 44.40 11.73 -1.40
N LEU A 68 45.46 12.49 -1.69
CA LEU A 68 46.69 12.52 -0.90
C LEU A 68 47.02 13.96 -0.44
N PRO A 69 46.21 14.52 0.49
CA PRO A 69 46.27 15.93 0.86
C PRO A 69 47.59 16.32 1.54
N SER A 70 48.22 15.41 2.29
CA SER A 70 49.50 15.68 2.95
C SER A 70 50.64 15.74 1.93
N LEU A 71 50.58 14.93 0.86
CA LEU A 71 51.53 14.99 -0.25
C LEU A 71 51.32 16.22 -1.15
N GLN A 72 50.07 16.62 -1.40
CA GLN A 72 49.76 17.88 -2.10
C GLN A 72 50.24 19.10 -1.31
N ALA A 73 50.15 19.09 0.02
CA ALA A 73 50.67 20.17 0.87
C ALA A 73 52.21 20.30 0.82
N MET A 74 52.91 19.27 0.33
CA MET A 74 54.37 19.29 0.11
C MET A 74 54.75 19.77 -1.30
N GLU A 75 53.77 20.03 -2.17
CA GLU A 75 53.92 20.62 -3.50
C GLU A 75 53.98 22.16 -3.42
N GLY A 76 54.78 22.78 -4.28
CA GLY A 76 54.98 24.25 -4.33
C GLY A 76 56.44 24.65 -4.53
N ASP A 77 56.67 25.92 -4.86
CA ASP A 77 58.01 26.42 -5.24
C ASP A 77 59.07 26.28 -4.12
N ASN A 78 58.63 26.23 -2.86
CA ASN A 78 59.45 25.93 -1.67
C ASN A 78 59.12 24.57 -1.02
N GLY A 79 58.41 23.70 -1.74
CA GLY A 79 57.94 22.41 -1.24
C GLY A 79 59.08 21.42 -0.95
N THR A 80 58.86 20.53 0.01
CA THR A 80 59.84 19.52 0.45
C THR A 80 60.27 18.60 -0.68
N LEU A 81 59.38 18.30 -1.64
CA LEU A 81 59.69 17.50 -2.83
C LEU A 81 60.64 18.22 -3.79
N ARG A 82 60.42 19.52 -4.01
CA ARG A 82 61.31 20.32 -4.86
C ARG A 82 62.68 20.50 -4.20
N ARG A 83 62.70 20.72 -2.88
CA ARG A 83 63.92 20.75 -2.08
C ARG A 83 64.69 19.44 -2.16
N CYS A 84 64.00 18.29 -2.08
CA CYS A 84 64.59 16.97 -2.29
C CYS A 84 65.28 16.86 -3.66
N LEU A 85 64.58 17.26 -4.71
CA LEU A 85 65.11 17.20 -6.08
C LEU A 85 66.35 18.09 -6.24
N VAL A 86 66.32 19.31 -5.71
CA VAL A 86 67.46 20.25 -5.76
C VAL A 86 68.65 19.70 -4.99
N GLU A 87 68.45 19.22 -3.76
CA GLU A 87 69.51 18.63 -2.93
C GLU A 87 70.15 17.40 -3.60
N LEU A 88 69.36 16.54 -4.24
CA LEU A 88 69.87 15.38 -4.99
C LEU A 88 70.61 15.82 -6.27
N GLN A 89 70.16 16.86 -6.96
CA GLN A 89 70.84 17.39 -8.14
C GLN A 89 72.16 18.08 -7.77
N ASP A 90 72.19 18.84 -6.68
CA ASP A 90 73.39 19.46 -6.13
C ASP A 90 74.39 18.42 -5.66
N LEU A 91 73.91 17.38 -4.98
CA LEU A 91 74.74 16.24 -4.58
C LEU A 91 75.35 15.56 -5.81
N LYS A 92 74.56 15.37 -6.87
CA LYS A 92 75.05 14.82 -8.14
C LYS A 92 76.08 15.73 -8.83
N ALA A 93 75.88 17.05 -8.79
CA ALA A 93 76.81 18.01 -9.37
C ALA A 93 78.12 18.08 -8.58
N SER A 94 78.04 18.00 -7.25
CA SER A 94 79.18 17.97 -6.34
C SER A 94 79.96 16.66 -6.48
N LEU A 95 79.28 15.55 -6.74
CA LEU A 95 79.87 14.24 -7.00
C LEU A 95 80.34 14.05 -8.46
N ARG A 96 80.57 15.13 -9.24
CA ARG A 96 81.13 15.04 -10.59
C ARG A 96 82.56 14.47 -10.56
N LEU A 97 82.64 13.16 -10.50
CA LEU A 97 83.85 12.37 -10.63
C LEU A 97 84.26 12.41 -12.11
N GLY A 98 85.21 13.29 -12.45
CA GLY A 98 85.78 13.35 -13.80
C GLY A 98 86.42 12.02 -14.21
N LYS A 99 86.69 11.84 -15.51
CA LYS A 99 87.50 10.71 -16.02
C LYS A 99 88.95 10.85 -15.54
N VAL A 100 89.21 10.54 -14.27
CA VAL A 100 90.54 10.56 -13.65
C VAL A 100 91.12 9.15 -13.67
N SER A 101 92.39 9.01 -14.04
CA SER A 101 93.08 7.72 -14.14
C SER A 101 93.02 6.91 -12.83
N SER A 102 93.00 5.58 -12.95
CA SER A 102 92.71 4.60 -11.90
C SER A 102 93.57 4.71 -10.63
N LEU A 103 94.73 5.36 -10.68
CA LEU A 103 95.68 5.41 -9.59
C LEU A 103 95.48 6.57 -8.59
N ARG A 104 94.62 7.57 -8.87
CA ARG A 104 94.39 8.71 -7.96
C ARG A 104 92.93 8.95 -7.56
N ARG A 105 92.02 8.01 -7.87
CA ARG A 105 90.57 8.17 -7.61
C ARG A 105 90.20 8.41 -6.14
N ALA A 106 90.91 7.81 -5.19
CA ALA A 106 90.64 8.00 -3.75
C ALA A 106 90.93 9.43 -3.25
N LEU A 107 91.92 10.11 -3.85
CA LEU A 107 92.28 11.50 -3.54
C LEU A 107 91.41 12.52 -4.28
N ALA A 108 90.60 12.06 -5.24
CA ALA A 108 89.69 12.87 -6.04
C ALA A 108 88.27 12.95 -5.44
N TRP A 109 88.08 12.49 -4.18
CA TRP A 109 86.81 12.61 -3.48
C TRP A 109 86.44 14.11 -3.33
N PRO A 110 85.33 14.56 -3.93
CA PRO A 110 85.07 15.99 -4.12
C PRO A 110 84.39 16.67 -2.92
N LEU A 111 83.91 15.90 -1.93
CA LEU A 111 83.14 16.42 -0.80
C LEU A 111 83.97 16.44 0.49
N GLN A 112 84.01 17.56 1.20
CA GLN A 112 84.57 17.59 2.55
C GLN A 112 83.63 16.86 3.52
N ARG A 113 84.18 16.33 4.62
CA ARG A 113 83.40 15.55 5.60
C ARG A 113 82.25 16.34 6.22
N ALA A 114 82.46 17.62 6.53
CA ALA A 114 81.43 18.51 7.06
C ALA A 114 80.28 18.74 6.06
N ASP A 115 80.62 18.88 4.76
CA ASP A 115 79.62 19.05 3.70
C ASP A 115 78.81 17.77 3.47
N ALA A 116 79.46 16.60 3.52
CA ALA A 116 78.81 15.30 3.41
C ALA A 116 77.85 15.03 4.58
N GLU A 117 78.25 15.35 5.82
CA GLU A 117 77.40 15.21 7.01
C GLU A 117 76.19 16.15 6.95
N THR A 118 76.38 17.41 6.52
CA THR A 118 75.29 18.38 6.35
C THR A 118 74.27 17.93 5.31
N ARG A 119 74.73 17.47 4.14
CA ARG A 119 73.84 16.97 3.07
C ARG A 119 73.10 15.69 3.49
N LEU A 120 73.75 14.79 4.22
CA LEU A 120 73.12 13.60 4.78
C LEU A 120 72.01 13.94 5.78
N GLN A 121 72.22 14.94 6.64
CA GLN A 121 71.21 15.38 7.61
C GLN A 121 69.98 15.99 6.92
N VAL A 122 70.19 16.75 5.83
CA VAL A 122 69.10 17.31 5.02
C VAL A 122 68.30 16.18 4.35
N LEU A 123 68.97 15.20 3.71
CA LEU A 123 68.30 14.06 3.10
C LEU A 123 67.52 13.20 4.11
N ALA A 124 68.08 12.96 5.30
CA ALA A 124 67.41 12.23 6.38
C ALA A 124 66.15 12.96 6.89
N THR A 125 66.21 14.29 6.99
CA THR A 125 65.05 15.12 7.39
C THR A 125 63.95 15.07 6.33
N ILE A 126 64.32 15.16 5.06
CA ILE A 126 63.41 15.05 3.92
C ILE A 126 62.76 13.67 3.88
N LYS A 127 63.54 12.60 4.05
CA LYS A 127 63.05 11.23 4.14
C LYS A 127 62.00 11.08 5.24
N SER A 128 62.29 11.53 6.46
CA SER A 128 61.35 11.42 7.58
C SER A 128 60.05 12.19 7.31
N THR A 129 60.14 13.37 6.68
CA THR A 129 58.97 14.17 6.33
C THR A 129 58.10 13.49 5.27
N LEU A 130 58.71 12.89 4.23
CA LEU A 130 58.00 12.13 3.20
C LEU A 130 57.30 10.89 3.77
N GLN A 131 57.94 10.20 4.72
CA GLN A 131 57.35 9.04 5.38
C GLN A 131 56.15 9.42 6.26
N LEU A 132 56.22 10.55 6.97
CA LEU A 132 55.11 11.03 7.79
C LEU A 132 53.90 11.44 6.94
N ALA A 133 54.13 12.13 5.82
CA ALA A 133 53.05 12.51 4.90
C ALA A 133 52.33 11.30 4.32
N LEU A 134 53.09 10.29 3.86
CA LEU A 134 52.52 9.03 3.37
C LEU A 134 51.72 8.28 4.44
N ALA A 135 52.21 8.26 5.68
CA ALA A 135 51.49 7.63 6.78
C ALA A 135 50.17 8.35 7.12
N ALA A 136 50.17 9.69 7.11
CA ALA A 136 48.97 10.49 7.37
C ALA A 136 47.89 10.26 6.31
N ASP A 137 48.25 10.28 5.02
CA ASP A 137 47.30 10.06 3.94
C ASP A 137 46.74 8.62 3.95
N ASN A 138 47.58 7.62 4.23
CA ASN A 138 47.13 6.23 4.40
C ASN A 138 46.11 6.06 5.56
N ILE A 139 46.29 6.79 6.67
CA ILE A 139 45.36 6.76 7.80
C ILE A 139 44.02 7.40 7.40
N GLN A 140 44.07 8.53 6.68
CA GLN A 140 42.87 9.23 6.24
C GLN A 140 42.01 8.36 5.30
N ASN A 141 42.65 7.72 4.31
CA ASN A 141 41.95 6.80 3.39
C ASN A 141 41.35 5.62 4.15
N MET A 142 42.04 5.10 5.17
CA MET A 142 41.51 4.03 6.02
C MET A 142 40.30 4.48 6.84
N MET A 143 40.30 5.71 7.35
CA MET A 143 39.16 6.28 8.07
C MET A 143 37.94 6.46 7.16
N GLU A 144 38.14 6.88 5.91
CA GLU A 144 37.07 7.01 4.93
C GLU A 144 36.45 5.64 4.60
N VAL A 145 37.27 4.62 4.33
CA VAL A 145 36.81 3.23 4.10
C VAL A 145 36.03 2.70 5.30
N LEU A 146 36.50 2.94 6.52
CA LEU A 146 35.79 2.52 7.74
C LEU A 146 34.46 3.24 7.90
N SER A 147 34.37 4.52 7.52
CA SER A 147 33.12 5.29 7.58
C SER A 147 32.07 4.74 6.61
N LEU A 148 32.47 4.43 5.38
CA LEU A 148 31.62 3.82 4.36
C LEU A 148 31.17 2.42 4.82
N THR A 149 32.11 1.63 5.36
CA THR A 149 31.82 0.28 5.86
C THR A 149 30.80 0.27 7.00
N ARG A 150 30.85 1.26 7.90
CA ARG A 150 29.87 1.40 8.99
C ARG A 150 28.47 1.81 8.49
N SER A 151 28.37 2.46 7.34
CA SER A 151 27.08 2.90 6.78
C SER A 151 26.33 1.80 6.02
N LEU A 152 27.04 0.79 5.50
CA LEU A 152 26.49 -0.32 4.71
C LEU A 152 25.31 -1.06 5.38
N PRO A 153 25.38 -1.45 6.67
CA PRO A 153 24.27 -2.16 7.32
C PRO A 153 22.98 -1.34 7.39
N SER A 154 23.09 -0.01 7.45
CA SER A 154 21.91 0.86 7.45
C SER A 154 21.25 0.94 6.08
N VAL A 155 22.04 0.90 5.01
CA VAL A 155 21.53 0.89 3.63
C VAL A 155 20.88 -0.46 3.33
N GLU A 156 21.54 -1.56 3.70
CA GLU A 156 21.01 -2.91 3.56
C GLU A 156 19.65 -3.04 4.25
N LYS A 157 19.52 -2.60 5.51
CA LYS A 157 18.24 -2.57 6.25
C LYS A 157 17.16 -1.74 5.56
N LYS A 158 17.50 -0.60 4.94
CA LYS A 158 16.54 0.21 4.20
C LYS A 158 16.06 -0.51 2.93
N ILE A 159 16.98 -1.16 2.22
CA ILE A 159 16.67 -1.95 1.02
C ILE A 159 15.75 -3.13 1.37
N THR A 160 16.02 -3.85 2.46
CA THR A 160 15.16 -4.98 2.88
C THR A 160 13.74 -4.51 3.17
N ARG A 161 13.59 -3.42 3.95
CA ARG A 161 12.27 -2.84 4.27
C ARG A 161 11.51 -2.37 3.03
N LEU A 162 12.20 -1.74 2.09
CA LEU A 162 11.59 -1.31 0.83
C LEU A 162 11.16 -2.52 0.00
N SER A 163 11.99 -3.56 -0.08
CA SER A 163 11.64 -4.80 -0.79
C SER A 163 10.40 -5.46 -0.19
N GLU A 164 10.32 -5.56 1.14
CA GLU A 164 9.17 -6.12 1.87
C GLU A 164 7.90 -5.30 1.62
N SER A 165 8.00 -3.96 1.70
CA SER A 165 6.87 -3.06 1.44
C SER A 165 6.36 -3.14 0.00
N VAL A 166 7.26 -3.28 -0.98
CA VAL A 166 6.88 -3.43 -2.40
C VAL A 166 6.21 -4.77 -2.65
N THR A 167 6.71 -5.86 -2.06
CA THR A 167 6.06 -7.17 -2.19
C THR A 167 4.67 -7.19 -1.56
N GLN A 168 4.50 -6.59 -0.37
CA GLN A 168 3.21 -6.49 0.30
C GLN A 168 2.21 -5.71 -0.55
N SER A 169 2.64 -4.55 -1.09
CA SER A 169 1.79 -3.72 -1.95
C SER A 169 1.36 -4.40 -3.25
N ASP A 170 2.21 -5.24 -3.86
CA ASP A 170 1.85 -6.00 -5.08
C ASP A 170 0.85 -7.12 -4.76
N GLU A 171 1.02 -7.82 -3.63
CA GLU A 171 0.07 -8.84 -3.18
C GLU A 171 -1.30 -8.24 -2.85
N ASP A 172 -1.34 -7.13 -2.12
CA ASP A 172 -2.58 -6.42 -1.77
C ASP A 172 -3.33 -5.92 -3.02
N HIS A 173 -2.60 -5.39 -4.01
CA HIS A 173 -3.20 -4.95 -5.26
C HIS A 173 -3.76 -6.14 -6.07
N GLN A 174 -3.06 -7.27 -6.12
CA GLN A 174 -3.53 -8.48 -6.81
C GLN A 174 -4.77 -9.08 -6.14
N LEU A 175 -4.83 -9.03 -4.80
CA LEU A 175 -6.00 -9.44 -4.01
C LEU A 175 -7.20 -8.53 -4.26
N ALA A 176 -7.01 -7.21 -4.24
CA ALA A 176 -8.07 -6.25 -4.53
C ALA A 176 -8.65 -6.46 -5.94
N GLU A 177 -7.79 -6.70 -6.93
CA GLU A 177 -8.22 -6.97 -8.31
C GLU A 177 -8.94 -8.32 -8.44
N LEU A 178 -8.54 -9.36 -7.69
CA LEU A 178 -9.26 -10.64 -7.63
C LEU A 178 -10.69 -10.43 -7.09
N PHE A 179 -10.83 -9.71 -5.98
CA PHE A 179 -12.13 -9.47 -5.37
C PHE A 179 -13.02 -8.54 -6.19
N ASN A 180 -12.45 -7.56 -6.90
CA ASN A 180 -13.21 -6.69 -7.79
C ASN A 180 -13.84 -7.44 -8.98
N GLN A 181 -13.16 -8.44 -9.54
CA GLN A 181 -13.71 -9.28 -10.63
C GLN A 181 -14.91 -10.13 -10.20
N LEU A 182 -15.02 -10.43 -8.90
CA LEU A 182 -16.12 -11.17 -8.31
C LEU A 182 -17.36 -10.30 -8.01
N GLY A 183 -17.38 -9.05 -8.47
CA GLY A 183 -18.54 -8.16 -8.31
C GLY A 183 -18.83 -7.77 -6.86
N GLY A 184 -17.90 -8.02 -5.94
CA GLY A 184 -18.01 -7.63 -4.54
C GLY A 184 -17.09 -6.45 -4.25
N ARG A 185 -17.65 -5.25 -4.09
CA ARG A 185 -16.91 -4.16 -3.42
C ARG A 185 -16.51 -4.63 -2.01
N SER A 186 -15.48 -4.00 -1.45
CA SER A 186 -15.33 -4.00 0.01
C SER A 186 -16.60 -3.39 0.58
N GLN A 187 -17.53 -4.22 1.05
CA GLN A 187 -18.74 -3.73 1.68
C GLN A 187 -18.43 -3.09 3.04
N SER A 188 -17.16 -3.10 3.50
CA SER A 188 -16.74 -2.51 4.78
C SER A 188 -17.24 -1.09 4.96
N ALA A 189 -17.12 -0.20 3.96
CA ALA A 189 -17.57 1.19 4.11
C ALA A 189 -19.11 1.31 4.22
N LYS A 190 -19.86 0.55 3.41
CA LYS A 190 -21.33 0.54 3.46
C LYS A 190 -21.82 -0.13 4.75
N GLN A 191 -21.22 -1.25 5.13
CA GLN A 191 -21.52 -2.00 6.34
C GLN A 191 -21.22 -1.17 7.59
N GLU A 192 -20.09 -0.46 7.62
CA GLU A 192 -19.74 0.47 8.70
C GLU A 192 -20.75 1.62 8.77
N GLN A 193 -21.16 2.18 7.63
CA GLN A 193 -22.18 3.22 7.59
C GLN A 193 -23.54 2.73 8.09
N GLU A 194 -23.98 1.52 7.72
CA GLU A 194 -25.21 0.92 8.26
C GLU A 194 -25.06 0.57 9.75
N TYR A 195 -23.89 0.09 10.18
CA TYR A 195 -23.60 -0.18 11.58
C TYR A 195 -23.69 1.10 12.42
N GLN A 196 -23.20 2.22 11.91
CA GLN A 196 -23.31 3.54 12.55
C GLN A 196 -24.76 4.04 12.68
N LYS A 197 -25.69 3.53 11.86
CA LYS A 197 -27.13 3.84 12.00
C LYS A 197 -27.82 2.97 13.06
N CYS A 198 -27.18 1.91 13.52
CA CYS A 198 -27.76 1.00 14.52
C CYS A 198 -28.07 1.76 15.81
N VAL A 199 -29.30 1.60 16.30
CA VAL A 199 -29.71 2.21 17.57
C VAL A 199 -29.25 1.30 18.70
N PRO A 200 -28.60 1.85 19.76
CA PRO A 200 -28.23 1.05 20.92
C PRO A 200 -29.44 0.29 21.50
N ALA A 201 -29.19 -0.96 21.92
CA ALA A 201 -30.18 -1.89 22.47
C ALA A 201 -31.20 -2.49 21.49
N THR A 202 -31.11 -2.20 20.18
CA THR A 202 -31.87 -2.94 19.16
C THR A 202 -31.12 -4.18 18.70
N GLY A 203 -31.81 -5.30 18.47
CA GLY A 203 -31.20 -6.55 18.00
C GLY A 203 -30.43 -7.35 19.05
N ASP A 204 -30.22 -6.82 20.27
CA ASP A 204 -29.51 -7.52 21.36
C ASP A 204 -30.17 -8.86 21.75
N TRP A 205 -31.49 -8.95 21.59
CA TRP A 205 -32.23 -10.18 21.87
C TRP A 205 -31.75 -11.36 21.03
N LEU A 206 -31.28 -11.13 19.79
CA LEU A 206 -30.81 -12.17 18.87
C LEU A 206 -29.63 -12.94 19.46
N LEU A 207 -28.66 -12.21 20.03
CA LEU A 207 -27.44 -12.74 20.62
C LEU A 207 -27.68 -13.50 21.94
N ASN A 208 -28.84 -13.27 22.56
CA ASN A 208 -29.24 -13.92 23.82
C ASN A 208 -30.16 -15.14 23.60
N THR A 209 -30.48 -15.48 22.36
CA THR A 209 -31.29 -16.67 22.07
C THR A 209 -30.54 -17.97 22.34
N ALA A 210 -31.27 -19.00 22.79
CA ALA A 210 -30.69 -20.33 23.00
C ALA A 210 -30.13 -20.91 21.69
N GLN A 211 -30.77 -20.61 20.56
CA GLN A 211 -30.36 -21.06 19.23
C GLN A 211 -29.04 -20.42 18.78
N TYR A 212 -28.84 -19.12 19.03
CA TYR A 212 -27.57 -18.47 18.75
C TYR A 212 -26.45 -19.05 19.64
N MET A 213 -26.74 -19.25 20.93
CA MET A 213 -25.77 -19.83 21.87
C MET A 213 -25.41 -21.27 21.48
N GLU A 214 -26.39 -22.08 21.11
CA GLU A 214 -26.19 -23.45 20.62
C GLU A 214 -25.33 -23.47 19.36
N TRP A 215 -25.62 -22.59 18.40
CA TRP A 215 -24.82 -22.42 17.19
C TRP A 215 -23.38 -22.02 17.51
N LYS A 216 -23.19 -21.10 18.45
CA LYS A 216 -21.86 -20.60 18.81
C LYS A 216 -20.98 -21.66 19.46
N THR A 217 -21.56 -22.56 20.27
CA THR A 217 -20.80 -23.58 21.02
C THR A 217 -20.75 -24.94 20.33
N SER A 218 -21.69 -25.23 19.43
CA SER A 218 -21.75 -26.51 18.73
C SER A 218 -20.99 -26.46 17.40
N PRO A 219 -19.95 -27.28 17.20
CA PRO A 219 -19.28 -27.35 15.90
C PRO A 219 -20.24 -27.89 14.83
N ASN A 220 -20.01 -27.49 13.59
CA ASN A 220 -20.75 -27.96 12.41
C ASN A 220 -22.25 -27.71 12.53
N ASN A 221 -22.61 -26.52 13.05
CA ASN A 221 -23.99 -26.06 13.18
C ASN A 221 -24.28 -24.93 12.20
N LEU A 222 -25.45 -25.00 11.56
CA LEU A 222 -25.99 -23.95 10.71
C LEU A 222 -27.05 -23.17 11.50
N LEU A 223 -26.88 -21.85 11.64
CA LEU A 223 -27.91 -20.98 12.19
C LEU A 223 -28.66 -20.33 11.04
N TRP A 224 -29.94 -20.67 10.88
CA TRP A 224 -30.80 -20.04 9.90
C TRP A 224 -31.68 -18.98 10.56
N ILE A 225 -31.48 -17.73 10.17
CA ILE A 225 -32.29 -16.58 10.59
C ILE A 225 -33.32 -16.29 9.49
N LYS A 226 -34.61 -16.49 9.81
CA LYS A 226 -35.73 -16.38 8.88
C LYS A 226 -36.33 -14.99 8.94
N GLY A 227 -36.38 -14.31 7.79
CA GLY A 227 -37.13 -13.06 7.60
C GLY A 227 -38.60 -13.31 7.25
N ALA A 228 -39.40 -12.23 7.32
CA ALA A 228 -40.79 -12.22 6.88
C ALA A 228 -40.93 -12.44 5.37
N ASP A 229 -42.07 -13.02 4.96
CA ASP A 229 -42.40 -13.26 3.55
C ASP A 229 -42.72 -11.91 2.86
N ALA A 230 -41.76 -11.36 2.10
CA ALA A 230 -41.96 -10.20 1.24
C ALA A 230 -41.69 -10.57 -0.23
N SER A 231 -42.13 -9.73 -1.16
CA SER A 231 -42.44 -10.09 -2.55
C SER A 231 -41.36 -9.79 -3.60
N GLU A 232 -40.16 -9.34 -3.23
CA GLU A 232 -39.17 -8.94 -4.25
C GLU A 232 -37.97 -9.88 -4.31
N GLU A 233 -37.76 -10.50 -5.46
CA GLU A 233 -36.59 -11.30 -5.80
C GLU A 233 -35.49 -10.37 -6.33
N ARG A 234 -34.47 -10.07 -5.51
CA ARG A 234 -33.17 -9.70 -6.06
C ARG A 234 -32.47 -10.97 -6.53
N LYS A 235 -31.69 -10.85 -7.60
CA LYS A 235 -31.00 -11.96 -8.25
C LYS A 235 -29.50 -11.69 -8.24
N VAL A 236 -28.77 -12.49 -7.47
CA VAL A 236 -27.34 -12.40 -7.21
C VAL A 236 -26.66 -13.62 -7.81
N ASP A 237 -25.66 -13.39 -8.66
CA ASP A 237 -24.84 -14.47 -9.22
C ASP A 237 -24.12 -15.26 -8.12
N ILE A 238 -24.25 -16.59 -8.15
CA ILE A 238 -23.59 -17.54 -7.23
C ILE A 238 -22.06 -17.34 -7.14
N ASN A 239 -21.40 -16.85 -8.20
CA ASN A 239 -19.98 -16.51 -8.14
C ASN A 239 -19.69 -15.38 -7.14
N ARG A 240 -20.61 -14.42 -6.98
CA ARG A 240 -20.50 -13.37 -5.97
C ARG A 240 -20.58 -13.95 -4.56
N VAL A 241 -21.38 -15.00 -4.36
CA VAL A 241 -21.47 -15.71 -3.08
C VAL A 241 -20.13 -16.37 -2.74
N TYR A 242 -19.54 -17.13 -3.66
CA TYR A 242 -18.22 -17.73 -3.45
C TYR A 242 -17.12 -16.67 -3.24
N GLY A 243 -17.21 -15.55 -3.96
CA GLY A 243 -16.32 -14.42 -3.75
C GLY A 243 -16.43 -13.81 -2.35
N SER A 244 -17.65 -13.72 -1.81
CA SER A 244 -17.87 -13.25 -0.43
C SER A 244 -17.25 -14.19 0.60
N PHE A 245 -17.37 -15.52 0.40
CA PHE A 245 -16.74 -16.52 1.27
C PHE A 245 -15.23 -16.41 1.23
N ALA A 246 -14.64 -16.35 0.03
CA ALA A 246 -13.20 -16.20 -0.12
C ALA A 246 -12.71 -14.92 0.59
N ARG A 247 -13.45 -13.82 0.51
CA ARG A 247 -13.10 -12.56 1.19
C ARG A 247 -13.17 -12.68 2.70
N GLN A 248 -14.23 -13.27 3.24
CA GLN A 248 -14.37 -13.50 4.68
C GLN A 248 -13.23 -14.37 5.22
N LEU A 249 -12.85 -15.43 4.50
CA LEU A 249 -11.76 -16.32 4.90
C LEU A 249 -10.40 -15.63 4.83
N VAL A 250 -10.12 -14.88 3.77
CA VAL A 250 -8.87 -14.10 3.66
C VAL A 250 -8.79 -13.06 4.78
N HIS A 251 -9.91 -12.39 5.11
CA HIS A 251 -9.95 -11.42 6.22
C HIS A 251 -9.74 -12.10 7.60
N GLN A 252 -10.14 -13.35 7.74
CA GLN A 252 -9.86 -14.17 8.93
C GLN A 252 -8.41 -14.68 8.99
N GLY A 253 -7.59 -14.43 7.97
CA GLY A 253 -6.17 -14.79 7.94
C GLY A 253 -5.80 -15.90 6.95
N ALA A 254 -6.70 -16.31 6.05
CA ALA A 254 -6.39 -17.32 5.03
C ALA A 254 -5.38 -16.79 4.02
N THR A 255 -4.42 -17.63 3.65
CA THR A 255 -3.48 -17.32 2.58
C THR A 255 -3.98 -17.93 1.27
N ILE A 256 -4.14 -17.11 0.22
CA ILE A 256 -4.53 -17.63 -1.09
C ILE A 256 -3.40 -18.50 -1.67
N PRO A 257 -3.66 -19.76 -2.07
CA PRO A 257 -2.63 -20.62 -2.63
C PRO A 257 -1.99 -20.01 -3.90
N ARG A 258 -0.65 -19.98 -3.96
CA ARG A 258 0.12 -19.37 -5.06
C ARG A 258 -0.24 -19.87 -6.46
N TYR A 259 -0.75 -21.09 -6.59
CA TYR A 259 -1.16 -21.65 -7.88
C TYR A 259 -2.41 -20.97 -8.48
N PHE A 260 -3.32 -20.47 -7.64
CA PHE A 260 -4.46 -19.67 -8.10
C PHE A 260 -3.99 -18.33 -8.66
N MET A 261 -3.02 -17.68 -8.02
CA MET A 261 -2.41 -16.45 -8.53
C MET A 261 -1.65 -16.66 -9.85
N ARG A 262 -0.93 -17.79 -9.99
CA ARG A 262 -0.16 -18.13 -11.22
C ARG A 262 -1.05 -18.47 -12.41
N ARG A 263 -2.12 -19.23 -12.20
CA ARG A 263 -3.10 -19.56 -13.26
C ARG A 263 -3.69 -18.28 -13.86
N ARG A 264 -3.98 -17.26 -13.04
CA ARG A 264 -4.51 -15.96 -13.50
C ARG A 264 -3.58 -15.22 -14.47
N ARG A 265 -2.26 -15.19 -14.23
CA ARG A 265 -1.28 -14.55 -15.16
C ARG A 265 -1.28 -15.19 -16.55
N MET A 266 -1.74 -16.43 -16.66
CA MET A 266 -1.86 -17.17 -17.91
C MET A 266 -3.19 -16.86 -18.62
N TYR A 267 -4.28 -16.72 -17.86
CA TYR A 267 -5.62 -16.44 -18.39
C TYR A 267 -5.86 -14.97 -18.75
N SER A 268 -5.17 -14.01 -18.13
CA SER A 268 -5.28 -12.59 -18.53
C SER A 268 -4.74 -12.29 -19.94
N ARG A 269 -4.03 -13.25 -20.56
CA ARG A 269 -3.53 -13.15 -21.94
C ARG A 269 -4.46 -13.78 -22.97
N LEU A 270 -5.48 -14.51 -22.55
CA LEU A 270 -6.42 -15.20 -23.43
C LEU A 270 -7.79 -14.55 -23.24
N SER A 271 -8.25 -13.86 -24.29
CA SER A 271 -9.58 -13.24 -24.41
C SER A 271 -10.68 -14.31 -24.55
N ASP A 272 -10.71 -15.31 -23.67
CA ASP A 272 -11.71 -16.39 -23.72
C ASP A 272 -12.72 -16.27 -22.58
N LYS A 273 -13.95 -15.95 -22.98
CA LYS A 273 -15.13 -15.72 -22.15
C LYS A 273 -15.66 -16.97 -21.42
N GLN A 274 -14.89 -18.05 -21.26
CA GLN A 274 -15.48 -19.35 -20.89
C GLN A 274 -14.66 -20.28 -19.98
N GLN A 275 -13.62 -19.81 -19.29
CA GLN A 275 -12.98 -20.60 -18.24
C GLN A 275 -13.11 -19.91 -16.88
N SER A 276 -14.25 -20.18 -16.23
CA SER A 276 -14.53 -19.79 -14.85
C SER A 276 -13.42 -20.29 -13.93
N VAL A 277 -12.80 -19.38 -13.16
CA VAL A 277 -11.97 -19.77 -12.02
C VAL A 277 -12.82 -20.70 -11.15
N PRO A 278 -12.32 -21.87 -10.72
CA PRO A 278 -13.12 -22.80 -9.93
C PRO A 278 -13.25 -22.27 -8.49
N TRP A 279 -14.10 -21.27 -8.30
CA TRP A 279 -14.26 -20.55 -7.04
C TRP A 279 -14.71 -21.46 -5.89
N LYS A 280 -15.56 -22.45 -6.18
CA LYS A 280 -15.89 -23.55 -5.25
C LYS A 280 -14.62 -24.21 -4.70
N GLN A 281 -13.66 -24.54 -5.57
CA GLN A 281 -12.39 -25.14 -5.15
C GLN A 281 -11.53 -24.15 -4.37
N LEU A 282 -11.50 -22.87 -4.74
CA LEU A 282 -10.75 -21.87 -3.97
C LEU A 282 -11.27 -21.81 -2.53
N VAL A 283 -12.59 -21.67 -2.33
CA VAL A 283 -13.19 -21.60 -1.00
C VAL A 283 -12.90 -22.87 -0.21
N GLN A 284 -13.02 -24.06 -0.81
CA GLN A 284 -12.64 -25.32 -0.15
C GLN A 284 -11.18 -25.32 0.32
N ASN A 285 -10.24 -24.82 -0.50
CA ASN A 285 -8.83 -24.73 -0.13
C ASN A 285 -8.54 -23.68 0.96
N LEU A 286 -9.31 -22.60 1.01
CA LEU A 286 -9.20 -21.61 2.07
C LEU A 286 -9.75 -22.15 3.38
N LEU A 287 -10.88 -22.87 3.35
CA LEU A 287 -11.48 -23.48 4.54
C LEU A 287 -10.56 -24.48 5.22
N MET A 288 -9.84 -25.32 4.45
CA MET A 288 -8.88 -26.30 4.99
C MET A 288 -7.71 -25.68 5.78
N GLN A 289 -7.54 -24.35 5.75
CA GLN A 289 -6.50 -23.66 6.53
C GLN A 289 -6.94 -23.36 7.96
N PHE A 290 -8.23 -23.51 8.27
CA PHE A 290 -8.80 -23.21 9.56
C PHE A 290 -9.25 -24.47 10.26
N GLU A 291 -8.84 -24.63 11.52
CA GLU A 291 -9.46 -25.62 12.42
C GLU A 291 -10.88 -25.17 12.81
N HIS A 292 -11.09 -23.85 12.88
CA HIS A 292 -12.34 -23.21 13.30
C HIS A 292 -12.68 -22.03 12.41
N SER A 293 -13.87 -22.00 11.82
CA SER A 293 -14.30 -20.91 10.92
C SER A 293 -15.73 -20.45 11.16
N TYR A 294 -15.95 -19.14 11.06
CA TYR A 294 -17.26 -18.50 11.10
C TYR A 294 -17.56 -17.85 9.76
N ILE A 295 -18.68 -18.23 9.15
CA ILE A 295 -19.09 -17.73 7.85
C ILE A 295 -20.50 -17.16 7.97
N VAL A 296 -20.73 -15.98 7.41
CA VAL A 296 -22.03 -15.34 7.36
C VAL A 296 -22.47 -15.19 5.91
N LEU A 297 -23.66 -15.69 5.60
CA LEU A 297 -24.31 -15.52 4.32
C LEU A 297 -25.61 -14.74 4.52
N ASP A 298 -25.66 -13.54 3.96
CA ASP A 298 -26.82 -12.66 4.05
C ASP A 298 -27.70 -12.75 2.79
N GLY A 299 -29.01 -12.95 2.95
CA GLY A 299 -29.99 -12.95 1.87
C GLY A 299 -29.84 -14.11 0.88
N LEU A 300 -29.73 -15.36 1.36
CA LEU A 300 -29.51 -16.50 0.47
C LEU A 300 -30.62 -16.70 -0.58
N ASP A 301 -31.85 -16.30 -0.27
CA ASP A 301 -32.97 -16.32 -1.21
C ASP A 301 -32.82 -15.36 -2.40
N GLU A 302 -31.86 -14.42 -2.35
CA GLU A 302 -31.55 -13.55 -3.47
C GLU A 302 -30.62 -14.19 -4.52
N CYS A 303 -30.22 -15.47 -4.37
CA CYS A 303 -29.30 -16.12 -5.30
C CYS A 303 -29.99 -16.53 -6.62
N GLU A 304 -29.40 -16.17 -7.77
CA GLU A 304 -29.93 -16.47 -9.11
C GLU A 304 -29.42 -17.81 -9.68
N ASP A 305 -30.27 -18.48 -10.48
CA ASP A 305 -30.00 -19.79 -11.09
C ASP A 305 -29.27 -19.75 -12.45
N TYR A 306 -28.85 -18.59 -12.97
CA TYR A 306 -28.56 -18.39 -14.41
C TYR A 306 -27.39 -19.22 -14.99
N LEU A 307 -26.43 -19.69 -14.18
CA LEU A 307 -25.20 -20.33 -14.69
C LEU A 307 -24.74 -21.61 -13.97
N GLN A 308 -25.12 -21.84 -12.71
CA GLN A 308 -24.71 -23.01 -11.91
C GLN A 308 -25.73 -23.30 -10.80
N ASP A 309 -26.82 -24.01 -11.11
CA ASP A 309 -27.76 -24.61 -10.14
C ASP A 309 -28.22 -23.71 -8.96
N GLY A 310 -28.13 -22.37 -9.06
CA GLY A 310 -28.30 -21.34 -8.01
C GLY A 310 -28.40 -21.83 -6.55
N ILE A 311 -29.61 -21.79 -5.97
CA ILE A 311 -29.86 -22.21 -4.58
C ILE A 311 -29.50 -23.70 -4.34
N PRO A 312 -29.90 -24.66 -5.19
CA PRO A 312 -29.43 -26.05 -5.09
C PRO A 312 -27.90 -26.21 -5.06
N GLY A 313 -27.16 -25.48 -5.90
CA GLY A 313 -25.70 -25.57 -6.01
C GLY A 313 -24.99 -25.07 -4.76
N ILE A 314 -25.41 -23.90 -4.23
CA ILE A 314 -24.84 -23.35 -3.00
C ILE A 314 -25.21 -24.19 -1.78
N THR A 315 -26.41 -24.75 -1.74
CA THR A 315 -26.86 -25.59 -0.62
C THR A 315 -26.18 -26.95 -0.61
N GLU A 316 -25.91 -27.55 -1.77
CA GLU A 316 -25.07 -28.75 -1.85
C GLU A 316 -23.63 -28.44 -1.43
N PHE A 317 -23.09 -27.30 -1.83
CA PHE A 317 -21.77 -26.85 -1.34
C PHE A 317 -21.75 -26.67 0.19
N ILE A 318 -22.79 -26.08 0.78
CA ILE A 318 -22.93 -25.96 2.23
C ILE A 318 -23.00 -27.35 2.87
N LYS A 319 -23.76 -28.30 2.30
CA LYS A 319 -23.82 -29.68 2.81
C LYS A 319 -22.46 -30.38 2.78
N GLU A 320 -21.77 -30.33 1.64
CA GLU A 320 -20.42 -30.87 1.49
C GLU A 320 -19.47 -30.27 2.54
N THR A 321 -19.59 -28.97 2.76
CA THR A 321 -18.76 -28.22 3.69
C THR A 321 -19.06 -28.61 5.15
N MET A 322 -20.32 -28.69 5.54
CA MET A 322 -20.71 -28.98 6.93
C MET A 322 -20.55 -30.46 7.31
N LYS A 323 -20.52 -31.38 6.34
CA LYS A 323 -20.28 -32.81 6.57
C LYS A 323 -18.83 -33.17 6.86
N GLN A 324 -17.87 -32.28 6.58
CA GLN A 324 -16.45 -32.55 6.83
C GLN A 324 -16.17 -32.49 8.34
N THR A 325 -15.92 -33.65 8.94
CA THR A 325 -15.93 -33.86 10.41
C THR A 325 -14.65 -33.46 11.13
N GLN A 326 -13.56 -33.16 10.42
CA GLN A 326 -12.26 -32.81 11.03
C GLN A 326 -12.15 -31.34 11.44
N GLU A 327 -13.05 -30.48 10.97
CA GLU A 327 -13.00 -29.04 11.17
C GLU A 327 -14.29 -28.54 11.83
N GLN A 328 -14.20 -27.46 12.61
CA GLN A 328 -15.34 -26.85 13.27
C GLN A 328 -15.84 -25.66 12.44
N ARG A 329 -16.96 -25.88 11.74
CA ARG A 329 -17.53 -24.88 10.83
C ARG A 329 -18.83 -24.33 11.40
N HIS A 330 -18.93 -23.01 11.47
CA HIS A 330 -20.10 -22.30 11.96
C HIS A 330 -20.65 -21.40 10.87
N LEU A 331 -21.83 -21.73 10.35
CA LEU A 331 -22.45 -20.97 9.28
C LEU A 331 -23.69 -20.25 9.79
N ILE A 332 -23.79 -18.94 9.57
CA ILE A 332 -25.03 -18.19 9.67
C ILE A 332 -25.56 -17.97 8.26
N VAL A 333 -26.84 -18.29 8.06
CA VAL A 333 -27.57 -17.93 6.85
C VAL A 333 -28.76 -17.07 7.24
N THR A 334 -28.92 -15.92 6.60
CA THR A 334 -30.17 -15.15 6.64
C THR A 334 -30.93 -15.39 5.33
N GLY A 335 -32.25 -15.35 5.40
CA GLY A 335 -33.09 -15.35 4.20
C GLY A 335 -34.56 -15.56 4.52
N ARG A 336 -35.39 -15.51 3.48
CA ARG A 336 -36.84 -15.77 3.59
C ARG A 336 -37.15 -17.21 3.93
N ASN A 337 -38.36 -17.44 4.44
CA ASN A 337 -38.82 -18.75 4.92
C ASN A 337 -39.32 -19.68 3.80
N LEU A 338 -38.57 -19.77 2.70
CA LEU A 338 -38.95 -20.48 1.47
C LEU A 338 -38.85 -22.00 1.62
N GLU A 339 -39.77 -22.72 0.97
CA GLU A 339 -39.78 -24.20 0.95
C GLU A 339 -38.48 -24.78 0.38
N GLN A 340 -37.95 -24.17 -0.69
CA GLN A 340 -36.69 -24.57 -1.31
C GLN A 340 -35.52 -24.56 -0.31
N LEU A 341 -35.42 -23.52 0.54
CA LEU A 341 -34.39 -23.43 1.57
C LEU A 341 -34.62 -24.43 2.71
N ARG A 342 -35.88 -24.71 3.08
CA ARG A 342 -36.21 -25.73 4.07
C ARG A 342 -35.72 -27.11 3.62
N THR A 343 -36.11 -27.53 2.43
CA THR A 343 -35.69 -28.80 1.83
C THR A 343 -34.18 -28.85 1.64
N ALA A 344 -33.57 -27.71 1.29
CA ALA A 344 -32.14 -27.64 1.12
C ALA A 344 -31.35 -27.82 2.42
N PHE A 345 -31.87 -27.40 3.58
CA PHE A 345 -31.19 -27.60 4.87
C PHE A 345 -31.53 -28.91 5.58
N GLU A 346 -32.42 -29.73 5.02
CA GLU A 346 -32.71 -31.07 5.54
C GLU A 346 -31.43 -31.93 5.62
N GLY A 347 -31.27 -32.60 6.77
CA GLY A 347 -30.12 -33.46 7.05
C GLY A 347 -28.90 -32.75 7.63
N LEU A 348 -28.93 -31.42 7.80
CA LEU A 348 -27.91 -30.66 8.53
C LEU A 348 -28.34 -30.37 9.97
N LYS A 349 -27.38 -30.32 10.90
CA LYS A 349 -27.62 -29.78 12.23
C LYS A 349 -27.90 -28.28 12.07
N THR A 350 -29.15 -27.89 12.28
CA THR A 350 -29.64 -26.54 12.00
C THR A 350 -30.40 -25.99 13.20
N SER A 351 -29.90 -24.90 13.79
CA SER A 351 -30.64 -24.07 14.73
C SER A 351 -31.38 -22.99 13.94
N THR A 352 -32.62 -22.67 14.31
CA THR A 352 -33.45 -21.70 13.56
C THR A 352 -33.96 -20.59 14.47
N ILE A 353 -33.84 -19.36 14.01
CA ILE A 353 -34.45 -18.17 14.63
C ILE A 353 -35.40 -17.55 13.61
N THR A 354 -36.63 -17.27 14.03
CA THR A 354 -37.59 -16.54 13.20
C THR A 354 -37.65 -15.10 13.68
N ILE A 355 -37.43 -14.16 12.78
CA ILE A 355 -37.70 -12.74 13.01
C ILE A 355 -39.19 -12.53 12.77
N ASP A 356 -39.95 -12.33 13.84
CA ASP A 356 -41.39 -12.09 13.78
C ASP A 356 -41.73 -10.62 13.99
N ASP A 357 -42.93 -10.20 13.59
CA ASP A 357 -43.37 -8.81 13.73
C ASP A 357 -43.35 -8.36 15.20
N SER A 358 -43.55 -9.26 16.16
CA SER A 358 -43.64 -8.91 17.58
C SER A 358 -42.30 -8.48 18.16
N THR A 359 -41.23 -9.21 17.82
CA THR A 359 -39.85 -8.93 18.20
C THR A 359 -39.36 -7.67 17.49
N VAL A 360 -39.64 -7.55 16.19
CA VAL A 360 -39.26 -6.37 15.40
C VAL A 360 -39.96 -5.10 15.88
N ASN A 361 -41.26 -5.17 16.21
CA ASN A 361 -42.00 -3.99 16.67
C ASN A 361 -41.45 -3.42 17.99
N LEU A 362 -40.87 -4.25 18.87
CA LEU A 362 -40.21 -3.78 20.08
C LEU A 362 -38.94 -3.00 19.77
N ASP A 363 -38.12 -3.51 18.83
CA ASP A 363 -36.92 -2.81 18.38
C ASP A 363 -37.28 -1.53 17.61
N ILE A 364 -38.35 -1.54 16.80
CA ILE A 364 -38.90 -0.35 16.13
C ILE A 364 -39.30 0.71 17.16
N GLN A 365 -39.96 0.32 18.26
CA GLN A 365 -40.32 1.25 19.34
C GLN A 365 -39.07 1.88 19.98
N THR A 366 -38.06 1.06 20.27
CA THR A 366 -36.79 1.52 20.85
C THR A 366 -36.09 2.50 19.90
N ALA A 367 -35.98 2.13 18.62
CA ALA A 367 -35.43 2.98 17.58
C ALA A 367 -36.19 4.30 17.43
N LEU A 368 -37.53 4.25 17.39
CA LEU A 368 -38.37 5.43 17.23
C LEU A 368 -38.20 6.41 18.39
N ARG A 369 -38.17 5.92 19.64
CA ARG A 369 -37.91 6.76 20.81
C ARG A 369 -36.52 7.38 20.78
N TYR A 370 -35.52 6.62 20.37
CA TYR A 370 -34.17 7.12 20.21
C TYR A 370 -34.09 8.24 19.17
N GLN A 371 -34.69 8.04 17.99
CA GLN A 371 -34.73 9.04 16.91
C GLN A 371 -35.49 10.32 17.34
N LEU A 372 -36.63 10.18 18.02
CA LEU A 372 -37.42 11.33 18.51
C LEU A 372 -36.73 12.14 19.63
N SER A 373 -35.75 11.54 20.31
CA SER A 373 -35.00 12.18 21.40
C SER A 373 -33.66 12.76 20.96
N HIS A 374 -32.92 12.07 20.09
CA HIS A 374 -31.55 12.42 19.73
C HIS A 374 -31.45 13.25 18.45
N GLN A 375 -32.45 13.23 17.56
CA GLN A 375 -32.42 14.08 16.37
C GLN A 375 -32.80 15.53 16.69
N ALA A 376 -31.94 16.48 16.32
CA ALA A 376 -32.06 17.90 16.68
C ALA A 376 -33.44 18.51 16.38
N LYS A 377 -34.06 18.18 15.23
CA LYS A 377 -35.39 18.70 14.87
C LYS A 377 -36.49 18.12 15.75
N PHE A 378 -36.54 16.79 15.89
CA PHE A 378 -37.56 16.13 16.71
C PHE A 378 -37.37 16.37 18.19
N ALA A 379 -36.14 16.45 18.69
CA ALA A 379 -35.81 16.70 20.08
C ALA A 379 -36.57 17.91 20.65
N ARG A 380 -36.73 18.97 19.84
CA ARG A 380 -37.41 20.23 20.18
C ARG A 380 -38.94 20.16 20.18
N TRP A 381 -39.53 19.07 19.69
CA TRP A 381 -40.99 18.95 19.58
C TRP A 381 -41.64 18.66 20.93
N PRO A 382 -42.90 19.09 21.15
CA PRO A 382 -43.62 18.81 22.38
C PRO A 382 -43.75 17.30 22.65
N ILE A 383 -43.63 16.91 23.93
CA ILE A 383 -43.74 15.50 24.37
C ILE A 383 -45.09 14.90 23.93
N SER A 384 -46.17 15.69 23.98
CA SER A 384 -47.50 15.26 23.54
C SER A 384 -47.54 14.91 22.05
N LEU A 385 -46.79 15.64 21.21
CA LEU A 385 -46.69 15.38 19.77
C LEU A 385 -45.83 14.14 19.49
N LYS A 386 -44.68 14.01 20.17
CA LYS A 386 -43.81 12.81 20.07
C LYS A 386 -44.58 11.53 20.41
N ARG A 387 -45.37 11.56 21.50
CA ARG A 387 -46.19 10.42 21.91
C ARG A 387 -47.25 10.05 20.87
N LYS A 388 -47.88 11.04 20.22
CA LYS A 388 -48.83 10.79 19.13
C LYS A 388 -48.15 10.12 17.93
N ILE A 389 -46.97 10.63 17.53
CA ILE A 389 -46.18 10.04 16.44
C ILE A 389 -45.82 8.60 16.78
N GLU A 390 -45.32 8.35 18.00
CA GLU A 390 -44.99 7.01 18.47
C GLU A 390 -46.18 6.05 18.37
N GLN A 391 -47.35 6.46 18.87
CA GLN A 391 -48.56 5.64 18.84
C GLN A 391 -49.04 5.36 17.41
N SER A 392 -49.05 6.38 16.54
CA SER A 392 -49.51 6.24 15.15
C SER A 392 -48.59 5.35 14.32
N LEU A 393 -47.27 5.53 14.44
CA LEU A 393 -46.31 4.74 13.67
C LEU A 393 -46.24 3.30 14.15
N LEU A 394 -46.26 3.04 15.47
CA LEU A 394 -46.25 1.67 15.98
C LEU A 394 -47.52 0.88 15.63
N ALA A 395 -48.66 1.56 15.52
CA ALA A 395 -49.90 0.90 15.12
C ALA A 395 -49.91 0.43 13.65
N GLN A 396 -49.04 0.96 12.80
CA GLN A 396 -49.03 0.69 11.36
C GLN A 396 -47.67 0.17 10.85
N ALA A 397 -46.66 0.08 11.72
CA ALA A 397 -45.31 -0.32 11.33
C ALA A 397 -45.23 -1.74 10.76
N ASN A 398 -46.10 -2.65 11.21
CA ASN A 398 -46.21 -4.04 10.71
C ASN A 398 -44.84 -4.72 10.51
N GLY A 399 -43.94 -4.60 11.49
CA GLY A 399 -42.61 -5.21 11.42
C GLY A 399 -41.64 -4.58 10.40
N SER A 400 -41.95 -3.42 9.81
CA SER A 400 -41.09 -2.77 8.81
C SER A 400 -40.34 -1.55 9.37
N PHE A 401 -39.05 -1.75 9.68
CA PHE A 401 -38.12 -0.64 9.98
C PHE A 401 -38.04 0.38 8.85
N ARG A 402 -38.07 -0.10 7.61
CA ARG A 402 -37.98 0.73 6.41
C ARG A 402 -39.18 1.66 6.28
N TRP A 403 -40.39 1.14 6.50
CA TRP A 403 -41.60 1.95 6.52
C TRP A 403 -41.51 3.05 7.59
N MET A 404 -41.08 2.69 8.81
CA MET A 404 -40.93 3.65 9.91
C MET A 404 -39.94 4.78 9.56
N ASP A 405 -38.78 4.48 8.98
CA ASP A 405 -37.82 5.50 8.55
C ASP A 405 -38.40 6.40 7.45
N CYS A 406 -39.08 5.82 6.45
CA CYS A 406 -39.78 6.57 5.40
C CYS A 406 -40.81 7.57 5.97
N GLN A 407 -41.58 7.16 6.98
CA GLN A 407 -42.55 8.05 7.63
C GLN A 407 -41.84 9.13 8.45
N LEU A 408 -40.77 8.81 9.18
CA LEU A 408 -39.98 9.81 9.88
C LEU A 408 -39.39 10.86 8.92
N GLN A 409 -38.87 10.46 7.76
CA GLN A 409 -38.37 11.39 6.74
C GLN A 409 -39.47 12.33 6.25
N THR A 410 -40.69 11.83 6.04
CA THR A 410 -41.85 12.66 5.68
C THR A 410 -42.18 13.66 6.78
N LEU A 411 -42.26 13.20 8.03
CA LEU A 411 -42.53 14.06 9.19
C LEU A 411 -41.43 15.10 9.41
N ARG A 412 -40.16 14.79 9.10
CA ARG A 412 -39.05 15.76 9.15
C ARG A 412 -39.29 16.94 8.22
N ARG A 413 -40.04 16.82 7.13
CA ARG A 413 -40.32 17.93 6.21
C ARG A 413 -41.43 18.86 6.70
N CYS A 414 -42.24 18.43 7.67
CA CYS A 414 -43.29 19.27 8.23
C CYS A 414 -42.72 20.46 9.00
N ALA A 415 -43.35 21.64 8.81
CA ALA A 415 -43.00 22.88 9.50
C ALA A 415 -43.90 23.17 10.71
N THR A 416 -45.15 22.70 10.70
CA THR A 416 -46.15 23.01 11.74
C THR A 416 -46.75 21.74 12.36
N PRO A 417 -47.22 21.78 13.62
CA PRO A 417 -47.92 20.66 14.24
C PRO A 417 -49.18 20.24 13.46
N GLN A 418 -49.84 21.17 12.78
CA GLN A 418 -50.99 20.88 11.90
C GLN A 418 -50.56 20.07 10.68
N ALA A 419 -49.42 20.42 10.04
CA ALA A 419 -48.87 19.65 8.94
C ALA A 419 -48.47 18.23 9.40
N VAL A 420 -47.90 18.10 10.60
CA VAL A 420 -47.60 16.79 11.21
C VAL A 420 -48.88 15.98 11.41
N GLN A 421 -49.94 16.58 11.97
CA GLN A 421 -51.20 15.87 12.18
C GLN A 421 -51.85 15.43 10.86
N LYS A 422 -51.77 16.26 9.82
CA LYS A 422 -52.23 15.89 8.47
C LYS A 422 -51.42 14.70 7.93
N ALA A 423 -50.10 14.76 8.00
CA ALA A 423 -49.22 13.68 7.55
C ALA A 423 -49.47 12.37 8.33
N LEU A 424 -49.79 12.45 9.63
CA LEU A 424 -50.16 11.27 10.43
C LEU A 424 -51.53 10.67 10.04
N ASN A 425 -52.44 11.48 9.50
CA ASN A 425 -53.74 10.99 9.03
C ASN A 425 -53.65 10.38 7.62
N ASP A 426 -52.75 10.93 6.79
CA ASP A 426 -52.50 10.48 5.41
C ASP A 426 -51.34 9.45 5.36
N LEU A 427 -51.15 8.65 6.41
CA LEU A 427 -50.09 7.62 6.46
C LEU A 427 -50.43 6.45 5.51
N PRO A 428 -49.47 5.98 4.71
CA PRO A 428 -49.64 4.78 3.90
C PRO A 428 -49.69 3.54 4.79
N LYS A 429 -50.56 2.58 4.47
CA LYS A 429 -50.76 1.35 5.24
C LYS A 429 -49.66 0.31 5.01
N SER A 430 -48.90 0.45 3.92
CA SER A 430 -47.80 -0.44 3.57
C SER A 430 -46.64 0.33 2.92
N LEU A 431 -45.50 -0.35 2.80
CA LEU A 431 -44.35 0.18 2.05
C LEU A 431 -44.67 0.35 0.56
N GLU A 432 -45.47 -0.56 -0.01
CA GLU A 432 -45.94 -0.47 -1.40
C GLU A 432 -46.78 0.79 -1.63
N GLU A 433 -47.77 1.05 -0.77
CA GLU A 433 -48.61 2.26 -0.87
C GLU A 433 -47.77 3.53 -0.71
N HIS A 434 -46.76 3.51 0.17
CA HIS A 434 -45.80 4.61 0.31
C HIS A 434 -45.04 4.87 -0.99
N TYR A 435 -44.53 3.84 -1.66
CA TYR A 435 -43.84 3.99 -2.94
C TYR A 435 -44.79 4.46 -4.05
N THR A 436 -46.01 3.93 -4.12
CA THR A 436 -47.04 4.43 -5.05
C THR A 436 -47.31 5.92 -4.83
N MET A 437 -47.49 6.35 -3.57
CA MET A 437 -47.68 7.76 -3.24
C MET A 437 -46.49 8.65 -3.61
N ILE A 438 -45.27 8.13 -3.57
CA ILE A 438 -44.09 8.89 -4.04
C ILE A 438 -44.12 9.00 -5.55
N LEU A 439 -44.31 7.89 -6.25
CA LEU A 439 -44.32 7.84 -7.71
C LEU A 439 -45.43 8.71 -8.30
N ASP A 440 -46.61 8.74 -7.67
CA ASP A 440 -47.75 9.58 -8.08
C ASP A 440 -47.49 11.08 -7.89
N LYS A 441 -46.62 11.47 -6.95
CA LYS A 441 -46.24 12.87 -6.72
C LYS A 441 -45.21 13.38 -7.73
N ILE A 442 -44.64 12.50 -8.55
CA ILE A 442 -43.66 12.89 -9.57
C ILE A 442 -44.41 13.53 -10.74
N ASP A 443 -44.04 14.78 -11.04
CA ASP A 443 -44.58 15.53 -12.17
C ASP A 443 -44.39 14.76 -13.48
N GLU A 444 -45.41 14.79 -14.35
CA GLU A 444 -45.41 14.07 -15.63
C GLU A 444 -44.16 14.37 -16.47
N SER A 445 -43.69 15.62 -16.46
CA SER A 445 -42.49 16.07 -17.18
C SER A 445 -41.22 15.36 -16.72
N ASN A 446 -41.17 14.88 -15.48
CA ASN A 446 -39.98 14.31 -14.86
C ASN A 446 -40.00 12.78 -14.85
N ARG A 447 -41.13 12.13 -15.19
CA ARG A 447 -41.28 10.67 -15.09
C ARG A 447 -40.28 9.89 -15.94
N MET A 448 -39.99 10.36 -17.15
CA MET A 448 -39.00 9.73 -18.02
C MET A 448 -37.60 9.80 -17.42
N SER A 449 -37.22 10.96 -16.89
CA SER A 449 -35.92 11.16 -16.23
C SER A 449 -35.81 10.31 -14.96
N VAL A 450 -36.87 10.21 -14.14
CA VAL A 450 -36.86 9.36 -12.93
C VAL A 450 -36.78 7.88 -13.31
N LYS A 451 -37.52 7.44 -14.32
CA LYS A 451 -37.44 6.07 -14.82
C LYS A 451 -36.02 5.74 -15.31
N SER A 452 -35.39 6.66 -16.03
CA SER A 452 -34.00 6.51 -16.49
C SER A 452 -33.04 6.44 -15.30
N LEU A 453 -33.17 7.35 -14.33
CA LEU A 453 -32.41 7.32 -13.07
C LEU A 453 -32.51 5.97 -12.37
N LEU A 454 -33.72 5.48 -12.12
CA LEU A 454 -33.95 4.23 -11.40
C LEU A 454 -33.36 3.03 -12.15
N ARG A 455 -33.46 2.99 -13.49
CA ARG A 455 -32.84 1.96 -14.31
C ARG A 455 -31.31 1.99 -14.18
N TRP A 456 -30.69 3.14 -14.39
CA TRP A 456 -29.24 3.26 -14.31
C TRP A 456 -28.71 2.87 -12.94
N VAL A 457 -29.36 3.38 -11.89
CA VAL A 457 -28.95 3.13 -10.52
C VAL A 457 -29.19 1.66 -10.11
N ALA A 458 -30.25 1.01 -10.61
CA ALA A 458 -30.54 -0.41 -10.33
C ALA A 458 -29.54 -1.37 -10.97
N PHE A 459 -29.04 -1.05 -12.16
CA PHE A 459 -28.09 -1.91 -12.89
C PHE A 459 -26.64 -1.46 -12.76
N ALA A 460 -26.38 -0.35 -12.07
CA ALA A 460 -25.03 0.14 -11.86
C ALA A 460 -24.21 -0.83 -11.01
N LEU A 461 -23.04 -1.22 -11.50
CA LEU A 461 -22.08 -2.04 -10.75
C LEU A 461 -21.49 -1.29 -9.54
N ARG A 462 -21.65 0.03 -9.52
CA ARG A 462 -21.26 0.87 -8.42
C ARG A 462 -22.23 2.04 -8.23
N PRO A 463 -22.27 2.59 -7.01
CA PRO A 463 -22.44 4.02 -6.81
C PRO A 463 -22.07 4.92 -8.00
N LEU A 464 -23.03 5.72 -8.47
CA LEU A 464 -22.81 6.69 -9.55
C LEU A 464 -22.62 8.09 -8.97
N SER A 465 -21.70 8.88 -9.50
CA SER A 465 -21.60 10.31 -9.14
C SER A 465 -22.77 11.11 -9.71
N LEU A 466 -23.02 12.31 -9.16
CA LEU A 466 -24.01 13.22 -9.72
C LEU A 466 -23.75 13.56 -11.20
N ASP A 467 -22.49 13.74 -11.58
CA ASP A 467 -22.11 14.02 -12.97
C ASP A 467 -22.40 12.82 -13.89
N GLU A 468 -22.12 11.62 -13.41
CA GLU A 468 -22.41 10.37 -14.14
C GLU A 468 -23.90 10.17 -14.33
N ILE A 469 -24.71 10.50 -13.31
CA ILE A 469 -26.18 10.40 -13.40
C ILE A 469 -26.74 11.41 -14.38
N THR A 470 -26.25 12.65 -14.32
CA THR A 470 -26.66 13.71 -15.24
C THR A 470 -26.39 13.29 -16.69
N SER A 471 -25.19 12.75 -16.94
CA SER A 471 -24.81 12.19 -18.23
C SER A 471 -25.64 10.96 -18.62
N ALA A 472 -25.94 10.08 -17.66
CA ALA A 472 -26.67 8.84 -17.90
C ALA A 472 -28.15 9.09 -18.23
N ILE A 473 -28.79 10.05 -17.56
CA ILE A 473 -30.18 10.45 -17.83
C ILE A 473 -30.30 11.09 -19.22
N ALA A 474 -29.27 11.84 -19.64
CA ALA A 474 -29.20 12.42 -20.98
C ALA A 474 -29.06 11.37 -22.11
N ILE A 475 -28.81 10.09 -21.79
CA ILE A 475 -28.80 9.01 -22.78
C ILE A 475 -30.23 8.55 -23.05
N ASN A 476 -30.74 8.84 -24.25
CA ASN A 476 -32.05 8.40 -24.69
C ASN A 476 -32.01 6.95 -25.18
N ALA A 477 -32.29 6.02 -24.26
CA ALA A 477 -32.34 4.58 -24.54
C ALA A 477 -33.72 4.05 -24.97
N ASP A 478 -34.78 4.88 -24.93
CA ASP A 478 -36.15 4.46 -25.26
C ASP A 478 -36.53 4.73 -26.74
N SER A 479 -35.64 5.34 -27.53
CA SER A 479 -35.81 5.47 -28.99
C SER A 479 -35.57 4.14 -29.72
N GLU A 480 -36.26 3.86 -30.83
CA GLU A 480 -36.12 2.60 -31.62
C GLU A 480 -34.76 2.44 -32.34
N GLY A 481 -33.68 3.01 -31.80
CA GLY A 481 -32.34 3.03 -32.39
C GLY A 481 -31.22 2.79 -31.37
N ILE A 482 -30.00 3.13 -31.77
CA ILE A 482 -28.82 3.09 -30.89
C ILE A 482 -29.00 4.20 -29.83
N PRO A 483 -28.80 3.91 -28.54
CA PRO A 483 -28.85 4.94 -27.50
C PRO A 483 -27.89 6.09 -27.84
N PHE A 484 -28.38 7.32 -27.81
CA PHE A 484 -27.59 8.52 -28.10
C PHE A 484 -27.74 9.54 -26.98
N PHE A 485 -26.73 10.40 -26.86
CA PHE A 485 -26.74 11.50 -25.91
C PHE A 485 -27.58 12.66 -26.44
N ASP A 486 -28.54 13.10 -25.63
CA ASP A 486 -29.47 14.19 -25.94
C ASP A 486 -29.30 15.32 -24.90
N GLU A 487 -28.69 16.42 -25.32
CA GLU A 487 -28.49 17.62 -24.50
C GLU A 487 -29.81 18.19 -23.95
N ALA A 488 -30.94 17.96 -24.63
CA ALA A 488 -32.25 18.43 -24.16
C ALA A 488 -32.78 17.65 -22.94
N LEU A 489 -32.19 16.49 -22.63
CA LEU A 489 -32.53 15.65 -21.48
C LEU A 489 -31.59 15.84 -20.29
N GLU A 490 -30.57 16.70 -20.43
CA GLU A 490 -29.63 16.99 -19.35
C GLU A 490 -30.33 17.69 -18.17
N LEU A 491 -30.02 17.26 -16.95
CA LEU A 491 -30.64 17.82 -15.75
C LEU A 491 -30.14 19.25 -15.50
N LEU A 492 -31.07 20.19 -15.44
CA LEU A 492 -30.77 21.60 -15.12
C LEU A 492 -30.33 21.80 -13.67
N ASP A 493 -30.87 20.99 -12.75
CA ASP A 493 -30.54 20.99 -11.32
C ASP A 493 -30.48 19.54 -10.81
N PRO A 494 -29.30 18.89 -10.89
CA PRO A 494 -29.14 17.50 -10.46
C PRO A 494 -29.44 17.29 -8.97
N GLU A 495 -29.04 18.22 -8.10
CA GLU A 495 -29.24 18.10 -6.66
C GLU A 495 -30.73 18.18 -6.30
N GLY A 496 -31.43 19.21 -6.80
CA GLY A 496 -32.87 19.36 -6.59
C GLY A 496 -33.68 18.21 -7.19
N PHE A 497 -33.25 17.67 -8.33
CA PHE A 497 -33.88 16.52 -8.96
C PHE A 497 -33.75 15.25 -8.10
N ILE A 498 -32.56 14.94 -7.59
CA ILE A 498 -32.36 13.80 -6.69
C ILE A 498 -33.15 13.97 -5.39
N ASP A 499 -33.17 15.17 -4.81
CA ASP A 499 -33.97 15.47 -3.62
C ASP A 499 -35.48 15.26 -3.84
N SER A 500 -35.96 15.55 -5.07
CA SER A 500 -37.35 15.30 -5.47
C SER A 500 -37.69 13.81 -5.52
N CYS A 501 -36.72 12.96 -5.86
CA CYS A 501 -36.86 11.50 -5.87
C CYS A 501 -36.92 10.90 -4.45
N SER A 502 -36.63 11.69 -3.41
CA SER A 502 -36.84 11.36 -2.00
C SER A 502 -36.28 9.98 -1.59
N SER A 503 -37.09 9.11 -0.98
CA SER A 503 -36.65 7.81 -0.45
C SER A 503 -36.38 6.73 -1.51
N LEU A 504 -36.57 7.03 -2.80
CA LEU A 504 -36.32 6.08 -3.91
C LEU A 504 -34.81 5.87 -4.17
N VAL A 505 -34.01 6.90 -3.91
CA VAL A 505 -32.56 6.89 -4.08
C VAL A 505 -31.88 7.34 -2.80
N SER A 506 -30.64 6.93 -2.59
CA SER A 506 -29.83 7.31 -1.44
C SER A 506 -28.54 7.96 -1.89
N THR A 507 -28.19 9.08 -1.26
CA THR A 507 -26.97 9.82 -1.52
C THR A 507 -25.94 9.59 -0.40
N TYR A 508 -24.65 9.53 -0.76
CA TYR A 508 -23.55 9.39 0.19
C TYR A 508 -22.33 10.16 -0.30
N CYS A 509 -21.54 10.65 0.65
CA CYS A 509 -20.26 11.28 0.38
C CYS A 509 -19.19 10.20 0.25
N GLY A 510 -18.69 9.99 -0.97
CA GLY A 510 -17.54 9.12 -1.20
C GLY A 510 -16.25 9.85 -0.86
N GLY A 511 -15.55 9.43 0.20
CA GLY A 511 -14.16 9.77 0.41
C GLY A 511 -13.30 8.74 -0.32
N ASP A 512 -12.57 9.18 -1.35
CA ASP A 512 -11.63 8.31 -2.06
C ASP A 512 -10.35 8.19 -1.23
N GLU A 513 -10.20 7.12 -0.44
CA GLU A 513 -9.02 6.93 0.44
C GLU A 513 -7.70 6.73 -0.34
N THR A 514 -7.75 6.63 -1.68
CA THR A 514 -6.58 6.30 -2.50
C THR A 514 -5.95 7.49 -3.22
N SER A 515 -6.62 8.64 -3.28
CA SER A 515 -6.06 9.87 -3.83
C SER A 515 -5.96 10.93 -2.71
N GLY A 516 -4.78 11.51 -2.52
CA GLY A 516 -4.53 12.56 -1.51
C GLY A 516 -5.26 13.90 -1.79
N THR A 517 -6.37 13.85 -2.51
CA THR A 517 -7.26 14.94 -2.88
C THR A 517 -8.62 14.67 -2.26
N GLN A 518 -8.99 15.46 -1.25
CA GLN A 518 -10.33 15.46 -0.65
C GLN A 518 -11.35 16.08 -1.62
N ASP A 519 -11.61 15.43 -2.76
CA ASP A 519 -12.81 15.73 -3.54
C ASP A 519 -13.94 14.86 -3.00
N VAL A 520 -14.79 15.47 -2.17
CA VAL A 520 -15.99 14.82 -1.63
C VAL A 520 -17.00 14.72 -2.77
N GLN A 521 -17.03 13.57 -3.46
CA GLN A 521 -18.04 13.32 -4.48
C GLN A 521 -19.33 12.83 -3.84
N GLN A 522 -20.46 13.47 -4.19
CA GLN A 522 -21.78 12.93 -3.89
C GLN A 522 -22.07 11.79 -4.86
N LEU A 523 -22.29 10.62 -4.30
CA LEU A 523 -22.63 9.39 -4.99
C LEU A 523 -24.08 9.01 -4.71
N VAL A 524 -24.76 8.42 -5.68
CA VAL A 524 -26.16 8.00 -5.60
C VAL A 524 -26.26 6.50 -5.85
N SER A 525 -27.05 5.82 -5.03
CA SER A 525 -27.41 4.41 -5.20
C SER A 525 -28.91 4.22 -5.05
N CYS A 526 -29.40 3.01 -5.36
CA CYS A 526 -30.78 2.65 -5.05
C CYS A 526 -31.00 2.88 -3.56
N GLY A 527 -32.19 3.39 -3.22
CA GLY A 527 -32.64 3.34 -1.84
C GLY A 527 -32.65 1.90 -1.32
N PRO A 528 -32.60 1.69 0.00
CA PRO A 528 -32.92 0.39 0.59
C PRO A 528 -34.30 -0.06 0.07
N GLY A 529 -34.30 -1.10 -0.76
CA GLY A 529 -35.51 -1.81 -1.19
C GLY A 529 -35.90 -2.77 -0.09
#